data_AF-A0A0A1GZX0-F1
#
_entry.id   AF-A0A0A1GZX0-F1
#
_cell.length_a   1.000
_cell.length_b   1.000
_cell.length_c   1.000
_cell.angle_alpha   90.00
_cell.angle_beta   90.00
_cell.angle_gamma   90.00
#
_symmetry.space_group_name_H-M   'P 1'
#
loop_
_entity.id
_entity.type
_entity.pdbx_description
1 polymer ?
#
loop_
_entity_poly.entity_id
_entity_poly.type
_entity_poly.pdbx_seq_one_letter_code
_entity_poly.pdbx_strand_id
1 'polypeptide(L)'
;MDFPTAGRARFAAVALFGAMLTTAACGARADVPSANGSEAVQQCTTLASQLHAQSMKSNGMLPGETTGFVSHYNAGRETCYYIESQTANMNDPALRTILPRTVLRLWDATNNRLIGRFDIWGGVTPLACVVEGAPPCGSEAQWLELTRTYMEGAARAN
;
A
#
# COMPACT_ATOMS: atom_id res chain seq x y z
N MET A 1 23.52 74.27 27.52
CA MET A 1 24.22 73.09 26.99
C MET A 1 23.72 71.87 27.77
N ASP A 2 24.26 70.69 27.48
CA ASP A 2 23.94 69.41 28.13
C ASP A 2 22.61 68.75 27.74
N PHE A 3 22.53 67.45 28.05
CA PHE A 3 21.90 66.43 27.19
C PHE A 3 20.53 65.92 27.69
N PRO A 4 19.71 65.36 26.78
CA PRO A 4 18.44 64.72 27.13
C PRO A 4 18.61 63.25 27.54
N THR A 5 17.78 62.77 28.47
CA THR A 5 17.56 61.33 28.68
C THR A 5 16.12 61.00 29.08
N ALA A 6 15.68 59.78 28.74
CA ALA A 6 14.28 59.40 28.70
C ALA A 6 13.59 59.22 30.07
N GLY A 7 12.31 59.62 30.15
CA GLY A 7 11.36 59.20 31.18
C GLY A 7 10.13 58.55 30.55
N ARG A 8 10.03 57.21 30.59
CA ARG A 8 8.89 56.43 30.07
C ARG A 8 8.01 55.91 31.22
N ALA A 9 6.76 55.60 30.88
CA ALA A 9 5.75 54.83 31.63
C ALA A 9 4.85 55.58 32.65
N ARG A 10 3.63 55.89 32.17
CA ARG A 10 2.33 55.67 32.84
C ARG A 10 1.33 55.29 31.72
N PHE A 11 0.30 54.46 31.85
CA PHE A 11 -0.25 53.44 32.77
C PHE A 11 -1.77 53.45 32.50
N ALA A 12 -2.48 52.34 32.76
CA ALA A 12 -3.96 52.20 32.67
C ALA A 12 -4.60 52.22 31.25
N ALA A 13 -5.71 51.52 30.97
CA ALA A 13 -6.35 50.39 31.66
C ALA A 13 -7.46 49.73 30.79
N VAL A 14 -7.83 48.48 31.13
CA VAL A 14 -9.19 47.86 31.02
C VAL A 14 -9.88 47.83 29.64
N ALA A 15 -10.28 46.68 29.06
CA ALA A 15 -9.99 45.27 29.38
C ALA A 15 -10.01 44.41 28.07
N LEU A 16 -10.85 43.42 27.74
CA LEU A 16 -11.97 42.71 28.41
C LEU A 16 -11.98 41.21 27.97
N PHE A 17 -13.03 40.70 27.31
CA PHE A 17 -13.24 39.26 27.00
C PHE A 17 -13.85 39.06 25.61
N GLY A 18 -13.61 37.89 24.99
CA GLY A 18 -14.28 37.42 23.76
C GLY A 18 -13.29 37.06 22.63
N ALA A 19 -13.17 35.82 22.17
CA ALA A 19 -13.85 34.59 22.58
C ALA A 19 -12.86 33.41 22.64
N MET A 20 -13.22 32.34 23.36
CA MET A 20 -12.51 31.07 23.23
C MET A 20 -12.74 30.52 21.82
N LEU A 21 -11.68 30.53 21.00
CA LEU A 21 -11.55 29.57 19.91
C LEU A 21 -11.35 28.20 20.57
N THR A 22 -12.47 27.52 20.86
CA THR A 22 -12.46 26.09 21.16
C THR A 22 -11.99 25.38 19.91
N THR A 23 -10.68 25.18 19.81
CA THR A 23 -10.11 24.20 18.90
C THR A 23 -10.70 22.86 19.27
N ALA A 24 -11.74 22.47 18.54
CA ALA A 24 -12.12 21.08 18.40
C ALA A 24 -10.97 20.37 17.69
N ALA A 25 -9.91 20.10 18.45
CA ALA A 25 -8.88 19.14 18.11
C ALA A 25 -9.58 17.78 18.11
N CYS A 26 -10.26 17.49 16.99
CA CYS A 26 -10.60 16.13 16.62
C CYS A 26 -9.30 15.35 16.68
N GLY A 27 -9.15 14.59 17.77
CA GLY A 27 -7.99 13.79 18.06
C GLY A 27 -7.94 12.59 17.13
N ALA A 28 -7.73 12.87 15.84
CA ALA A 28 -6.99 11.99 14.96
C ALA A 28 -5.61 11.82 15.60
N ARG A 29 -5.55 10.88 16.55
CA ARG A 29 -4.31 10.20 16.88
C ARG A 29 -3.89 9.54 15.58
N ALA A 30 -3.03 10.21 14.83
CA ALA A 30 -2.10 9.51 13.97
C ALA A 30 -1.35 8.60 14.94
N ASP A 31 -1.69 7.31 14.94
CA ASP A 31 -0.96 6.31 15.71
C ASP A 31 0.46 6.31 15.16
N VAL A 32 1.34 7.04 15.86
CA VAL A 32 2.77 7.10 15.56
C VAL A 32 3.23 5.65 15.55
N PRO A 33 3.72 5.11 14.41
CA PRO A 33 4.05 3.71 14.33
C PRO A 33 5.00 3.34 15.47
N SER A 34 4.58 2.38 16.30
CA SER A 34 5.47 1.78 17.30
C SER A 34 6.79 1.41 16.61
N ALA A 35 7.93 1.59 17.29
CA ALA A 35 9.24 1.29 16.70
C ALA A 35 9.28 -0.14 16.10
N ASN A 36 8.67 -1.09 16.80
CA ASN A 36 8.49 -2.48 16.39
C ASN A 36 7.66 -2.62 15.09
N GLY A 37 6.65 -1.75 14.91
CA GLY A 37 5.80 -1.72 13.70
C GLY A 37 6.53 -1.15 12.49
N SER A 38 7.32 -0.08 12.66
CA SER A 38 8.22 0.41 11.60
C SER A 38 9.26 -0.64 11.21
N GLU A 39 9.81 -1.37 12.19
CA GLU A 39 10.77 -2.44 11.91
C GLU A 39 10.11 -3.61 11.14
N ALA A 40 8.93 -4.07 11.57
CA ALA A 40 8.21 -5.15 10.89
C ALA A 40 7.83 -4.79 9.44
N VAL A 41 7.46 -3.53 9.16
CA VAL A 41 7.22 -3.02 7.79
C VAL A 41 8.51 -3.04 6.97
N GLN A 42 9.65 -2.65 7.55
CA GLN A 42 10.96 -2.67 6.86
C GLN A 42 11.44 -4.10 6.58
N GLN A 43 11.30 -5.00 7.56
CA GLN A 43 11.60 -6.44 7.40
C GLN A 43 10.72 -7.06 6.31
N CYS A 44 9.41 -6.78 6.31
CA CYS A 44 8.49 -7.25 5.28
C CYS A 44 8.85 -6.73 3.88
N THR A 45 9.16 -5.44 3.75
CA THR A 45 9.60 -4.85 2.47
C THR A 45 10.89 -5.50 1.95
N THR A 46 11.81 -5.82 2.86
CA THR A 46 13.06 -6.52 2.53
C THR A 46 12.79 -7.95 2.06
N LEU A 47 11.93 -8.68 2.75
CA LEU A 47 11.57 -10.06 2.42
C LEU A 47 10.84 -10.15 1.06
N ALA A 48 9.84 -9.30 0.83
CA ALA A 48 9.11 -9.25 -0.44
C ALA A 48 10.03 -8.90 -1.62
N SER A 49 10.96 -7.95 -1.43
CA SER A 49 11.97 -7.60 -2.43
C SER A 49 12.89 -8.79 -2.77
N GLN A 50 13.33 -9.55 -1.76
CA GLN A 50 14.15 -10.75 -1.96
C GLN A 50 13.37 -11.86 -2.69
N LEU A 51 12.12 -12.12 -2.31
CA LEU A 51 11.27 -13.14 -2.94
C LEU A 51 10.92 -12.78 -4.39
N HIS A 52 10.58 -11.52 -4.67
CA HIS A 52 10.37 -11.06 -6.06
C HIS A 52 11.65 -11.17 -6.89
N ALA A 53 12.82 -10.77 -6.35
CA ALA A 53 14.10 -10.93 -7.04
C ALA A 53 14.49 -12.40 -7.28
N GLN A 54 14.03 -13.34 -6.45
CA GLN A 54 14.17 -14.79 -6.69
C GLN A 54 13.19 -15.28 -7.76
N SER A 55 11.92 -14.84 -7.70
CA SER A 55 10.88 -15.12 -8.70
C SER A 55 11.34 -14.74 -10.11
N MET A 56 11.87 -13.53 -10.31
CA MET A 56 12.35 -13.08 -11.63
C MET A 56 13.57 -13.87 -12.11
N LYS A 57 14.46 -14.29 -11.20
CA LYS A 57 15.63 -15.12 -11.55
C LYS A 57 15.25 -16.55 -11.93
N SER A 58 14.23 -17.13 -11.29
CA SER A 58 13.83 -18.51 -11.51
C SER A 58 12.87 -18.69 -12.68
N ASN A 59 12.00 -17.71 -12.95
CA ASN A 59 11.05 -17.76 -14.06
C ASN A 59 11.63 -17.16 -15.36
N GLY A 60 12.65 -16.31 -15.24
CA GLY A 60 13.10 -15.44 -16.32
C GLY A 60 12.16 -14.25 -16.53
N MET A 61 12.52 -13.36 -17.46
CA MET A 61 11.66 -12.30 -17.97
C MET A 61 11.53 -12.45 -19.48
N LEU A 62 10.33 -12.27 -20.01
CA LEU A 62 10.08 -12.24 -21.46
C LEU A 62 10.56 -10.91 -22.06
N PRO A 63 10.95 -10.87 -23.36
CA PRO A 63 11.29 -9.62 -24.03
C PRO A 63 10.12 -8.63 -24.01
N GLY A 64 10.33 -7.46 -23.41
CA GLY A 64 9.29 -6.45 -23.25
C GLY A 64 8.32 -6.70 -22.09
N GLU A 65 8.63 -7.62 -21.18
CA GLU A 65 7.93 -7.75 -19.89
C GLU A 65 8.36 -6.64 -18.93
N THR A 66 7.38 -6.07 -18.21
CA THR A 66 7.62 -5.19 -17.06
C THR A 66 7.07 -5.82 -15.80
N THR A 67 7.83 -5.74 -14.71
CA THR A 67 7.57 -6.47 -13.46
C THR A 67 7.67 -5.52 -12.27
N GLY A 68 6.95 -5.83 -11.20
CA GLY A 68 7.03 -5.06 -9.96
C GLY A 68 6.40 -5.79 -8.79
N PHE A 69 6.42 -5.15 -7.62
CA PHE A 69 5.73 -5.63 -6.44
C PHE A 69 5.32 -4.49 -5.51
N VAL A 70 4.33 -4.75 -4.65
CA VAL A 70 3.97 -3.90 -3.52
C VAL A 70 3.74 -4.78 -2.28
N SER A 71 4.34 -4.42 -1.15
CA SER A 71 4.35 -5.21 0.09
C SER A 71 3.66 -4.48 1.25
N HIS A 72 2.99 -5.24 2.11
CA HIS A 72 2.31 -4.75 3.31
C HIS A 72 2.49 -5.73 4.48
N TYR A 73 2.85 -5.20 5.66
CA TYR A 73 2.87 -5.98 6.90
C TYR A 73 1.52 -5.86 7.61
N ASN A 74 0.73 -6.93 7.58
CA ASN A 74 -0.60 -6.97 8.18
C ASN A 74 -0.48 -7.30 9.67
N ALA A 75 -0.35 -6.25 10.50
CA ALA A 75 -0.18 -6.38 11.94
C ALA A 75 -1.35 -7.14 12.64
N GLY A 76 -2.54 -7.18 12.04
CA GLY A 76 -3.67 -7.98 12.54
C GLY A 76 -3.56 -9.49 12.30
N ARG A 77 -2.59 -9.92 11.48
CA ARG A 77 -2.27 -11.32 11.15
C ARG A 77 -0.78 -11.65 11.41
N GLU A 78 -0.01 -10.70 11.94
CA GLU A 78 1.46 -10.73 12.08
C GLU A 78 2.23 -11.20 10.83
N THR A 79 1.64 -11.05 9.64
CA THR A 79 2.10 -11.66 8.40
C THR A 79 2.49 -10.59 7.36
N CYS A 80 3.60 -10.83 6.66
CA CYS A 80 3.99 -10.04 5.50
C CYS A 80 3.30 -10.57 4.24
N TYR A 81 2.58 -9.70 3.54
CA TYR A 81 1.98 -9.99 2.23
C TYR A 81 2.62 -9.12 1.14
N TYR A 82 2.66 -9.62 -0.09
CA TYR A 82 2.93 -8.77 -1.25
C TYR A 82 2.11 -9.18 -2.47
N ILE A 83 1.79 -8.20 -3.30
CA ILE A 83 1.32 -8.44 -4.66
C ILE A 83 2.51 -8.27 -5.59
N GLU A 84 2.84 -9.31 -6.34
CA GLU A 84 3.71 -9.26 -7.51
C GLU A 84 2.87 -8.95 -8.76
N SER A 85 3.38 -8.09 -9.63
CA SER A 85 2.80 -7.79 -10.94
C SER A 85 3.77 -8.12 -12.07
N GLN A 86 3.23 -8.68 -13.15
CA GLN A 86 3.92 -8.90 -14.42
C GLN A 86 2.99 -8.46 -15.56
N THR A 87 3.49 -7.64 -16.48
CA THR A 87 2.77 -7.33 -17.73
C THR A 87 3.68 -7.55 -18.92
N ALA A 88 3.22 -8.32 -19.90
CA ALA A 88 3.98 -8.68 -21.10
C ALA A 88 3.11 -8.62 -22.36
N ASN A 89 3.71 -8.26 -23.48
CA ASN A 89 3.06 -8.28 -24.78
C ASN A 89 3.26 -9.65 -25.43
N MET A 90 2.23 -10.49 -25.42
CA MET A 90 2.29 -11.87 -25.92
C MET A 90 1.60 -12.03 -27.28
N ASN A 91 2.24 -12.76 -28.19
CA ASN A 91 1.67 -13.10 -29.50
C ASN A 91 0.57 -14.17 -29.34
N ASP A 92 -0.65 -13.84 -29.74
CA ASP A 92 -1.76 -14.79 -29.88
C ASP A 92 -1.67 -15.45 -31.28
N PRO A 93 -1.37 -16.76 -31.38
CA PRO A 93 -1.23 -17.44 -32.66
C PRO A 93 -2.55 -17.70 -33.38
N ALA A 94 -3.69 -17.67 -32.69
CA ALA A 94 -5.02 -17.83 -33.29
C ALA A 94 -5.50 -16.52 -33.91
N LEU A 95 -5.28 -15.39 -33.22
CA LEU A 95 -5.63 -14.05 -33.69
C LEU A 95 -4.51 -13.38 -34.52
N ARG A 96 -3.31 -13.98 -34.56
CA ARG A 96 -2.09 -13.50 -35.26
C ARG A 96 -1.70 -12.07 -34.89
N THR A 97 -1.88 -11.71 -33.63
CA THR A 97 -1.68 -10.35 -33.13
C THR A 97 -1.01 -10.35 -31.77
N ILE A 98 -0.46 -9.21 -31.36
CA ILE A 98 0.15 -9.04 -30.04
C ILE A 98 -0.92 -8.51 -29.08
N LEU A 99 -1.15 -9.24 -28.00
CA LEU A 99 -2.11 -8.89 -26.95
C LEU A 99 -1.39 -8.72 -25.60
N PRO A 100 -1.76 -7.71 -24.80
CA PRO A 100 -1.22 -7.55 -23.47
C PRO A 100 -1.73 -8.69 -22.57
N ARG A 101 -0.82 -9.24 -21.76
CA ARG A 101 -1.13 -10.13 -20.66
C ARG A 101 -0.72 -9.49 -19.34
N THR A 102 -1.62 -9.46 -18.38
CA THR A 102 -1.36 -9.03 -17.00
C THR A 102 -1.51 -10.23 -16.08
N VAL A 103 -0.51 -10.45 -15.23
CA VAL A 103 -0.56 -11.45 -14.15
C VAL A 103 -0.28 -10.74 -12.84
N LEU A 104 -1.19 -10.88 -11.87
CA LEU A 104 -0.98 -10.45 -10.48
C LEU A 104 -0.95 -11.69 -9.58
N ARG A 105 -0.06 -11.70 -8.59
CA ARG A 105 0.05 -12.79 -7.61
C ARG A 105 0.09 -12.23 -6.21
N LEU A 106 -0.89 -12.59 -5.38
CA LEU A 106 -0.89 -12.29 -3.95
C LEU A 106 -0.14 -13.42 -3.23
N TRP A 107 0.92 -13.05 -2.54
CA TRP A 107 1.80 -13.94 -1.79
C TRP A 107 1.73 -13.63 -0.29
N ASP A 108 1.65 -14.68 0.51
CA ASP A 108 2.10 -14.70 1.90
C ASP A 108 3.62 -14.89 1.90
N ALA A 109 4.37 -13.82 2.18
CA ALA A 109 5.84 -13.86 2.17
C ALA A 109 6.38 -14.59 3.39
N THR A 110 5.73 -14.45 4.55
CA THR A 110 6.15 -15.09 5.81
C THR A 110 6.17 -16.62 5.67
N ASN A 111 5.17 -17.19 4.98
CA ASN A 111 5.06 -18.63 4.73
C ASN A 111 5.49 -19.04 3.31
N ASN A 112 6.07 -18.11 2.52
CA ASN A 112 6.47 -18.31 1.11
C ASN A 112 5.40 -19.01 0.24
N ARG A 113 4.15 -18.52 0.31
CA ARG A 113 2.96 -19.22 -0.20
C ARG A 113 2.12 -18.32 -1.10
N LEU A 114 1.83 -18.79 -2.32
CA LEU A 114 0.89 -18.14 -3.22
C LEU A 114 -0.54 -18.34 -2.71
N ILE A 115 -1.27 -17.25 -2.47
CA ILE A 115 -2.65 -17.26 -1.91
C ILE A 115 -3.68 -16.56 -2.80
N GLY A 116 -3.26 -15.94 -3.90
CA GLY A 116 -4.18 -15.40 -4.91
C GLY A 116 -3.50 -15.18 -6.26
N ARG A 117 -4.28 -15.27 -7.34
CA ARG A 117 -3.80 -15.01 -8.71
C ARG A 117 -4.88 -14.36 -9.56
N PHE A 118 -4.49 -13.30 -10.25
CA PHE A 118 -5.16 -12.76 -11.42
C PHE A 118 -4.30 -13.06 -12.64
N ASP A 119 -4.90 -13.45 -13.76
CA ASP A 119 -4.22 -13.69 -15.03
C ASP A 119 -5.22 -13.36 -16.15
N ILE A 120 -4.94 -12.32 -16.95
CA ILE A 120 -5.80 -11.88 -18.05
C ILE A 120 -4.94 -11.67 -19.30
N TRP A 121 -5.46 -12.08 -20.45
CA TRP A 121 -4.81 -11.91 -21.75
C TRP A 121 -5.82 -11.30 -22.73
N GLY A 122 -5.43 -10.26 -23.46
CA GLY A 122 -6.30 -9.61 -24.45
C GLY A 122 -7.45 -8.76 -23.90
N GLY A 123 -7.52 -8.53 -22.58
CA GLY A 123 -8.55 -7.67 -21.96
C GLY A 123 -9.97 -8.26 -21.94
N VAL A 124 -10.10 -9.58 -22.17
CA VAL A 124 -11.38 -10.31 -22.14
C VAL A 124 -11.60 -10.98 -20.77
N THR A 125 -12.22 -12.16 -20.71
CA THR A 125 -12.34 -12.95 -19.48
C THR A 125 -10.96 -13.31 -18.92
N PRO A 126 -10.71 -13.15 -17.60
CA PRO A 126 -9.48 -13.64 -16.98
C PRO A 126 -9.33 -15.17 -17.10
N LEU A 127 -8.11 -15.62 -17.38
CA LEU A 127 -7.67 -17.01 -17.29
C LEU A 127 -7.61 -17.49 -15.82
N ALA A 128 -7.38 -16.56 -14.89
CA ALA A 128 -7.52 -16.78 -13.45
C ALA A 128 -8.01 -15.50 -12.75
N CYS A 129 -8.91 -15.66 -11.78
CA CYS A 129 -9.31 -14.61 -10.84
C CYS A 129 -9.69 -15.29 -9.52
N VAL A 130 -8.69 -15.52 -8.66
CA VAL A 130 -8.83 -16.27 -7.41
C VAL A 130 -8.07 -15.62 -6.26
N VAL A 131 -8.65 -15.67 -5.06
CA VAL A 131 -8.01 -15.37 -3.77
C VAL A 131 -8.50 -16.43 -2.77
N GLU A 132 -7.62 -16.91 -1.90
CA GLU A 132 -7.94 -17.96 -0.93
C GLU A 132 -9.07 -17.54 0.02
N GLY A 133 -10.08 -18.40 0.20
CA GLY A 133 -11.25 -18.12 1.05
C GLY A 133 -12.21 -17.05 0.50
N ALA A 134 -11.97 -16.51 -0.70
CA ALA A 134 -12.77 -15.47 -1.32
C ALA A 134 -13.81 -16.03 -2.32
N PRO A 135 -14.90 -15.29 -2.63
CA PRO A 135 -15.80 -15.64 -3.73
C PRO A 135 -15.10 -15.48 -5.11
N PRO A 136 -15.65 -16.10 -6.18
CA PRO A 136 -15.14 -15.90 -7.54
C PRO A 136 -15.17 -14.44 -7.98
N CYS A 137 -14.17 -14.02 -8.75
CA CYS A 137 -14.13 -12.71 -9.40
C CYS A 137 -14.00 -12.82 -10.92
N GLY A 138 -14.24 -11.72 -11.63
CA GLY A 138 -14.17 -11.64 -13.10
C GLY A 138 -13.41 -10.43 -13.64
N SER A 139 -12.81 -9.60 -12.79
CA SER A 139 -12.02 -8.42 -13.20
C SER A 139 -10.90 -8.09 -12.22
N GLU A 140 -9.92 -7.32 -12.69
CA GLU A 140 -8.76 -6.89 -11.89
C GLU A 140 -9.18 -6.09 -10.65
N ALA A 141 -10.14 -5.16 -10.82
CA ALA A 141 -10.68 -4.36 -9.72
C ALA A 141 -11.38 -5.21 -8.64
N GLN A 142 -12.10 -6.27 -9.03
CA GLN A 142 -12.67 -7.21 -8.08
C GLN A 142 -11.59 -8.02 -7.37
N TRP A 143 -10.56 -8.48 -8.10
CA TRP A 143 -9.44 -9.20 -7.50
C TRP A 143 -8.71 -8.35 -6.46
N LEU A 144 -8.40 -7.09 -6.79
CA LEU A 144 -7.75 -6.13 -5.89
C LEU A 144 -8.57 -5.91 -4.60
N GLU A 145 -9.89 -5.70 -4.69
CA GLU A 145 -10.75 -5.58 -3.50
C GLU A 145 -10.72 -6.85 -2.63
N LEU A 146 -10.69 -8.05 -3.24
CA LEU A 146 -10.55 -9.31 -2.50
C LEU A 146 -9.16 -9.44 -1.83
N THR A 147 -8.08 -8.91 -2.43
CA THR A 147 -6.76 -8.87 -1.77
C THR A 147 -6.69 -7.89 -0.60
N ARG A 148 -7.63 -6.94 -0.48
CA ARG A 148 -7.54 -5.80 0.44
C ARG A 148 -7.53 -6.21 1.92
N THR A 149 -8.20 -7.31 2.29
CA THR A 149 -8.14 -7.90 3.66
C THR A 149 -6.74 -8.39 4.07
N TYR A 150 -5.85 -8.62 3.10
CA TYR A 150 -4.44 -8.95 3.30
C TYR A 150 -3.58 -7.69 3.25
N MET A 151 -3.84 -6.78 2.30
CA MET A 151 -2.95 -5.67 1.92
C MET A 151 -3.20 -4.31 2.60
N GLU A 152 -4.32 -4.11 3.31
CA GLU A 152 -4.57 -2.87 4.07
C GLU A 152 -4.64 -3.07 5.60
N GLY A 153 -4.47 -4.32 6.05
CA GLY A 153 -4.71 -4.72 7.42
C GLY A 153 -6.20 -4.91 7.71
N ALA A 154 -6.51 -5.75 8.70
CA ALA A 154 -7.86 -5.80 9.25
C ALA A 154 -8.10 -4.55 10.11
N ALA A 155 -8.62 -3.47 9.51
CA ALA A 155 -9.30 -2.42 10.25
C ALA A 155 -10.40 -3.09 11.08
N ARG A 156 -10.21 -3.10 12.41
CA ARG A 156 -10.98 -3.97 13.31
C ARG A 156 -12.47 -3.66 13.21
N ALA A 157 -13.24 -4.63 12.72
CA ALA A 157 -14.66 -4.70 12.99
C ALA A 157 -14.83 -5.00 14.49
N ASN A 158 -15.09 -3.94 15.26
CA ASN A 158 -15.52 -4.01 16.66
C ASN A 158 -17.06 -4.09 16.70
#